data_AF-A0A7X8US88-F1
#
_entry.id   AF-A0A7X8US88-F1
#
_cell.length_a   1.000
_cell.length_b   1.000
_cell.length_c   1.000
_cell.angle_alpha   90.00
_cell.angle_beta   90.00
_cell.angle_gamma   90.00
#
_symmetry.space_group_name_H-M   'P 1'
#
loop_
_entity.id
_entity.type
_entity.pdbx_description
1 polymer ?
#
loop_
_entity_poly.entity_id
_entity_poly.type
_entity_poly.pdbx_seq_one_letter_code
_entity_poly.pdbx_strand_id
1 'polypeptide(L)'
;MVIQSGTTGERRIRNLISLLMFGGFAAWFAWDGFYGYPAKNLQWARQAMPQPRPANLATNPRVLGTTLDKLNPGISMEELTELLGEPALIEDRQLHYVGRTMRVSVKFNEQGVVHTLVTEPIPLDKQPEKYNHLVFENQVAKVTPGLAEAEVKALLMEPDSVQPRTLWFVGPAAYVCVPVFEGRVADSLKPAVPSTKYTESDIRVQKVLAALLGIASLYIAWIFIRTLTTSALLDDSGLTLDGRHIPFSDMQELDISEYKSKGWVDLVYTADGRVLRQRIDSYHYARFQEIISAICNKKGFDSPFASDTPNMSDNEVSGGV
;
A
#
# COMPACT_ATOMS: atom_id res chain seq x y z
N MET A 1 -15.51 -44.93 25.83
CA MET A 1 -16.41 -43.80 25.52
C MET A 1 -15.69 -42.83 24.60
N VAL A 2 -16.32 -42.35 23.53
CA VAL A 2 -15.67 -41.45 22.56
C VAL A 2 -16.42 -40.11 22.49
N ILE A 3 -15.72 -39.01 22.80
CA ILE A 3 -16.22 -37.64 22.71
C ILE A 3 -15.34 -36.89 21.70
N GLN A 4 -15.92 -36.53 20.56
CA GLN A 4 -15.29 -35.65 19.59
C GLN A 4 -15.91 -34.26 19.67
N SER A 5 -15.08 -33.23 19.83
CA SER A 5 -15.48 -31.83 19.88
C SER A 5 -14.72 -31.01 18.84
N GLY A 6 -15.45 -30.21 18.06
CA GLY A 6 -14.87 -29.08 17.34
C GLY A 6 -14.89 -27.80 18.16
N THR A 7 -14.58 -26.68 17.50
CA THR A 7 -14.72 -25.35 18.07
C THR A 7 -16.17 -24.88 18.21
N THR A 8 -16.40 -23.93 19.13
CA THR A 8 -17.72 -23.33 19.37
C THR A 8 -18.24 -22.59 18.13
N GLY A 9 -19.57 -22.64 17.92
CA GLY A 9 -20.24 -21.92 16.83
C GLY A 9 -20.04 -20.41 16.93
N GLU A 10 -20.13 -19.86 18.14
CA GLU A 10 -19.92 -18.43 18.41
C GLU A 10 -18.52 -17.95 17.95
N ARG A 11 -17.46 -18.70 18.30
CA ARG A 11 -16.09 -18.37 17.89
C ARG A 11 -15.92 -18.40 16.37
N ARG A 12 -16.53 -19.38 15.70
CA ARG A 12 -16.52 -19.48 14.23
C ARG A 12 -17.23 -18.29 13.60
N ILE A 13 -18.43 -17.97 14.06
CA ILE A 13 -19.23 -16.85 13.54
C ILE A 13 -18.50 -15.52 13.74
N ARG A 14 -17.95 -15.28 14.93
CA ARG A 14 -17.20 -14.04 15.21
C ARG A 14 -16.00 -13.88 14.28
N ASN A 15 -15.18 -14.92 14.15
CA ASN A 15 -14.01 -14.89 13.29
C ASN A 15 -14.39 -14.74 11.81
N LEU A 16 -15.49 -15.37 11.37
CA LEU A 16 -16.01 -15.22 10.01
C LEU A 16 -16.50 -13.80 9.73
N ILE A 17 -17.28 -13.19 10.64
CA ILE A 17 -17.74 -11.81 10.50
C ILE A 17 -16.55 -10.86 10.43
N SER A 18 -15.56 -11.02 11.31
CA SER A 18 -14.34 -10.22 11.26
C SER A 18 -13.60 -10.42 9.92
N LEU A 19 -13.46 -11.65 9.44
CA LEU A 19 -12.79 -11.93 8.17
C LEU A 19 -13.48 -11.22 7.00
N LEU A 20 -14.81 -11.33 6.92
CA LEU A 20 -15.60 -10.71 5.86
C LEU A 20 -15.54 -9.18 5.93
N MET A 21 -15.60 -8.61 7.13
CA MET A 21 -15.53 -7.16 7.33
C MET A 21 -14.18 -6.60 6.89
N PHE A 22 -13.08 -7.14 7.42
CA PHE A 22 -11.74 -6.67 7.09
C PHE A 22 -11.37 -6.95 5.62
N GLY A 23 -11.72 -8.14 5.11
CA GLY A 23 -11.51 -8.50 3.71
C GLY A 23 -12.33 -7.63 2.75
N GLY A 24 -13.59 -7.36 3.08
CA GLY A 24 -14.48 -6.50 2.30
C GLY A 24 -13.96 -5.06 2.23
N PHE A 25 -13.56 -4.47 3.36
CA PHE A 25 -12.98 -3.12 3.35
C PHE A 25 -11.63 -3.07 2.65
N ALA A 26 -10.76 -4.07 2.82
CA ALA A 26 -9.49 -4.14 2.09
C ALA A 26 -9.72 -4.16 0.58
N ALA A 27 -10.66 -4.98 0.10
CA ALA A 27 -11.02 -5.05 -1.31
C ALA A 27 -11.64 -3.74 -1.82
N TRP A 28 -12.50 -3.10 -1.03
CA TRP A 28 -13.09 -1.80 -1.36
C TRP A 28 -12.02 -0.73 -1.54
N PHE A 29 -11.11 -0.58 -0.59
CA PHE A 29 -10.06 0.43 -0.67
C PHE A 29 -9.04 0.12 -1.76
N ALA A 30 -8.76 -1.16 -2.04
CA ALA A 30 -7.95 -1.56 -3.19
C ALA A 30 -8.63 -1.10 -4.49
N TRP A 31 -9.93 -1.35 -4.64
CA TRP A 31 -10.69 -0.91 -5.80
C TRP A 31 -10.63 0.61 -5.98
N ASP A 32 -10.89 1.38 -4.93
CA ASP A 32 -10.83 2.85 -4.99
C ASP A 32 -9.42 3.37 -5.30
N GLY A 33 -8.37 2.78 -4.72
CA GLY A 33 -6.99 3.20 -4.93
C GLY A 33 -6.40 2.83 -6.30
N PHE A 34 -6.81 1.71 -6.91
CA PHE A 34 -6.25 1.25 -8.19
C PHE A 34 -7.13 1.59 -9.40
N TYR A 35 -8.45 1.66 -9.23
CA TYR A 35 -9.39 1.80 -10.34
C TYR A 35 -10.37 2.95 -10.13
N GLY A 36 -11.06 3.02 -8.99
CA GLY A 36 -12.15 3.96 -8.75
C GLY A 36 -11.73 5.43 -8.83
N TYR A 37 -10.71 5.83 -8.08
CA TYR A 37 -10.24 7.22 -8.05
C TYR A 37 -9.54 7.61 -9.36
N PRO A 38 -8.60 6.79 -9.90
CA PRO A 38 -8.01 7.06 -11.22
C PRO A 38 -9.06 7.19 -12.34
N ALA A 39 -10.08 6.33 -12.37
CA ALA A 39 -11.13 6.42 -13.41
C ALA A 39 -11.96 7.71 -13.30
N LYS A 40 -12.28 8.14 -12.07
CA LYS A 40 -12.98 9.41 -11.84
C LYS A 40 -12.10 10.62 -12.23
N ASN A 41 -10.79 10.55 -11.97
CA ASN A 41 -9.83 11.58 -12.39
C ASN A 41 -9.62 11.58 -13.90
N LEU A 42 -9.61 10.42 -14.55
CA LEU A 42 -9.55 10.28 -16.00
C LEU A 42 -10.75 10.96 -16.68
N GLN A 43 -11.95 10.78 -16.14
CA GLN A 43 -13.14 11.47 -16.65
C GLN A 43 -13.03 12.99 -16.54
N TRP A 44 -12.49 13.49 -15.41
CA TRP A 44 -12.21 14.90 -15.22
C TRP A 44 -11.17 15.43 -16.24
N ALA A 45 -10.03 14.74 -16.40
CA ALA A 45 -9.01 15.10 -17.38
C ALA A 45 -9.55 15.08 -18.81
N ARG A 46 -10.42 14.11 -19.13
CA ARG A 46 -11.08 14.00 -20.43
C ARG A 46 -11.97 15.20 -20.76
N GLN A 47 -12.57 15.84 -19.75
CA GLN A 47 -13.38 17.05 -19.96
C GLN A 47 -12.52 18.26 -20.35
N ALA A 48 -11.28 18.33 -19.83
CA ALA A 48 -10.32 19.38 -20.17
C ALA A 48 -9.66 19.19 -21.55
N MET A 49 -9.71 17.98 -22.12
CA MET A 49 -9.12 17.70 -23.43
C MET A 49 -9.90 18.30 -24.61
N PRO A 50 -9.20 18.93 -25.58
CA PRO A 50 -9.79 19.35 -26.85
C PRO A 50 -10.25 18.15 -27.68
N GLN A 51 -11.18 18.39 -28.61
CA GLN A 51 -11.68 17.39 -29.55
C GLN A 51 -10.81 17.33 -30.82
N PRO A 52 -10.65 16.16 -31.48
CA PRO A 52 -11.22 14.86 -31.12
C PRO A 52 -10.42 14.16 -30.00
N ARG A 53 -11.15 13.54 -29.06
CA ARG A 53 -10.56 12.80 -27.95
C ARG A 53 -10.24 11.35 -28.37
N PRO A 54 -9.12 10.78 -27.90
CA PRO A 54 -8.80 9.36 -28.14
C PRO A 54 -9.90 8.46 -27.55
N ALA A 55 -10.24 7.38 -28.27
CA ALA A 55 -11.23 6.41 -27.82
C ALA A 55 -10.74 5.59 -26.62
N ASN A 56 -9.45 5.25 -26.59
CA ASN A 56 -8.81 4.38 -25.61
C ASN A 56 -7.99 5.16 -24.57
N LEU A 57 -8.54 6.26 -24.06
CA LEU A 57 -7.87 7.06 -23.03
C LEU A 57 -7.72 6.25 -21.73
N ALA A 58 -6.52 6.18 -21.17
CA ALA A 58 -6.24 5.48 -19.92
C ALA A 58 -5.35 6.35 -19.01
N THR A 59 -5.31 6.06 -17.71
CA THR A 59 -4.38 6.73 -16.81
C THR A 59 -3.00 6.10 -16.91
N ASN A 60 -1.99 6.94 -17.04
CA ASN A 60 -0.59 6.58 -17.05
C ASN A 60 0.04 6.69 -15.65
N PRO A 61 0.52 5.59 -15.05
CA PRO A 61 1.06 5.61 -13.69
C PRO A 61 2.40 6.34 -13.54
N ARG A 62 3.05 6.73 -14.64
CA ARG A 62 4.30 7.54 -14.62
C ARG A 62 4.05 9.04 -14.59
N VAL A 63 2.83 9.47 -14.88
CA VAL A 63 2.42 10.89 -14.82
C VAL A 63 2.07 11.22 -13.37
N LEU A 64 3.12 11.30 -12.55
CA LEU A 64 3.09 11.66 -11.13
C LEU A 64 3.79 13.00 -10.92
N GLY A 65 3.43 13.77 -9.90
CA GLY A 65 4.04 15.07 -9.59
C GLY A 65 5.57 15.02 -9.64
N THR A 66 6.18 14.03 -8.98
CA THR A 66 7.65 13.85 -8.94
C THR A 66 8.30 13.54 -10.30
N THR A 67 7.55 13.01 -11.27
CA THR A 67 8.04 12.78 -12.64
C THR A 67 7.76 13.98 -13.51
N LEU A 68 6.65 14.68 -13.27
CA LEU A 68 6.29 15.92 -13.95
C LEU A 68 7.24 17.07 -13.61
N ASP A 69 7.77 17.10 -12.39
CA ASP A 69 8.83 18.04 -11.97
C ASP A 69 10.09 17.90 -12.84
N LYS A 70 10.34 16.71 -13.39
CA LYS A 70 11.49 16.42 -14.27
C LYS A 70 11.29 16.87 -15.71
N LEU A 71 10.08 17.32 -16.09
CA LEU A 71 9.80 17.89 -17.41
C LEU A 71 10.28 19.35 -17.55
N ASN A 72 10.81 19.93 -16.47
CA ASN A 72 11.53 21.20 -16.47
C ASN A 72 13.06 21.04 -16.33
N PRO A 73 13.76 20.34 -17.24
CA PRO A 73 15.21 20.39 -17.26
C PRO A 73 15.65 21.59 -18.09
N GLY A 74 16.19 22.59 -17.42
CA GLY A 74 17.11 23.51 -18.06
C GLY A 74 18.18 23.87 -17.05
N ILE A 75 19.37 24.16 -17.55
CA ILE A 75 20.49 24.63 -16.72
C ILE A 75 20.03 25.92 -16.03
N SER A 76 20.15 25.99 -14.71
CA SER A 76 19.81 27.23 -13.99
C SER A 76 20.80 28.34 -14.36
N MET A 77 20.46 29.60 -14.08
CA MET A 77 21.40 30.71 -14.31
C MET A 77 22.73 30.49 -13.57
N GLU A 78 22.68 29.90 -12.37
CA GLU A 78 23.86 29.61 -11.55
C GLU A 78 24.75 28.54 -12.20
N GLU A 79 24.17 27.42 -12.61
CA GLU A 79 24.89 26.35 -13.31
C GLU A 79 25.43 26.81 -14.67
N LEU A 80 24.72 27.70 -15.38
CA LEU A 80 25.20 28.27 -16.64
C LEU A 80 26.39 29.20 -16.41
N THR A 81 26.37 29.95 -15.33
CA THR A 81 27.47 30.85 -14.94
C THR A 81 28.69 30.07 -14.50
N GLU A 82 28.53 28.92 -13.83
CA GLU A 82 29.63 27.99 -13.53
C GLU A 82 30.22 27.39 -14.83
N LEU A 83 29.37 27.05 -15.79
CA LEU A 83 29.78 26.38 -17.03
C LEU A 83 30.43 27.32 -18.07
N LEU A 84 29.87 28.52 -18.23
CA LEU A 84 30.27 29.49 -19.26
C LEU A 84 30.92 30.76 -18.70
N GLY A 85 31.00 30.92 -17.37
CA GLY A 85 31.48 32.14 -16.72
C GLY A 85 30.44 33.26 -16.68
N GLU A 86 30.89 34.47 -16.33
CA GLU A 86 30.03 35.66 -16.33
C GLU A 86 29.62 36.06 -17.77
N PRO A 87 28.34 36.44 -17.99
CA PRO A 87 27.87 36.91 -19.28
C PRO A 87 28.50 38.26 -19.64
N ALA A 88 28.70 38.49 -20.93
CA ALA A 88 29.19 39.77 -21.44
C ALA A 88 28.10 40.86 -21.43
N LEU A 89 26.83 40.45 -21.56
CA LEU A 89 25.67 41.34 -21.58
C LEU A 89 24.43 40.59 -21.08
N ILE A 90 23.58 41.29 -20.33
CA ILE A 90 22.32 40.79 -19.76
C ILE A 90 21.20 41.73 -20.24
N GLU A 91 20.25 41.21 -21.01
CA GLU A 91 19.10 41.97 -21.53
C GLU A 91 17.83 41.13 -21.39
N ASP A 92 16.79 41.60 -20.69
CA ASP A 92 15.44 41.01 -20.66
C ASP A 92 15.39 39.46 -20.58
N ARG A 93 16.17 38.88 -19.65
CA ARG A 93 16.31 37.42 -19.41
C ARG A 93 17.08 36.66 -20.51
N GLN A 94 17.87 37.39 -21.29
CA GLN A 94 18.81 36.88 -22.26
C GLN A 94 20.23 37.21 -21.82
N LEU A 95 21.07 36.19 -21.75
CA LEU A 95 22.49 36.30 -21.44
C LEU A 95 23.28 36.12 -22.74
N HIS A 96 24.13 37.09 -23.03
CA HIS A 96 25.01 37.02 -24.18
C HIS A 96 26.43 36.75 -23.70
N TYR A 97 27.03 35.73 -24.28
CA TYR A 97 28.41 35.33 -24.06
C TYR A 97 29.18 35.54 -25.34
N VAL A 98 30.41 36.03 -25.20
CA VAL A 98 31.31 36.28 -26.31
C VAL A 98 32.56 35.45 -26.08
N GLY A 99 32.70 34.35 -26.82
CA GLY A 99 33.90 33.52 -26.85
C GLY A 99 34.88 33.99 -27.93
N ARG A 100 35.99 33.26 -28.08
CA ARG A 100 37.04 33.62 -29.05
C ARG A 100 36.61 33.45 -30.50
N THR A 101 35.82 32.41 -30.77
CA THR A 101 35.42 31.99 -32.12
C THR A 101 33.91 31.99 -32.32
N MET A 102 33.12 32.27 -31.28
CA MET A 102 31.67 32.25 -31.33
C MET A 102 31.02 33.19 -30.32
N ARG A 103 29.82 33.66 -30.62
CA ARG A 103 28.89 34.29 -29.70
C ARG A 103 27.81 33.29 -29.33
N VAL A 104 27.38 33.34 -28.08
CA VAL A 104 26.33 32.47 -27.57
C VAL A 104 25.29 33.35 -26.91
N SER A 105 24.06 33.26 -27.36
CA SER A 105 22.93 33.96 -26.75
C SER A 105 22.02 32.93 -26.09
N VAL A 106 21.81 33.08 -24.79
CA VAL A 106 21.04 32.15 -23.97
C VAL A 106 19.83 32.87 -23.42
N LYS A 107 18.63 32.41 -23.73
CA LYS A 107 17.39 32.96 -23.18
C LYS A 107 16.84 32.06 -22.09
N PHE A 108 16.38 32.66 -20.99
CA PHE A 108 15.78 31.97 -19.87
C PHE A 108 14.25 32.06 -19.92
N ASN A 109 13.57 30.98 -19.50
CA ASN A 109 12.12 31.00 -19.33
C ASN A 109 11.71 31.70 -18.02
N GLU A 110 10.39 31.75 -17.75
CA GLU A 110 9.83 32.34 -16.54
C GLU A 110 10.34 31.72 -15.24
N GLN A 111 10.73 30.44 -15.28
CA GLN A 111 11.28 29.69 -14.15
C GLN A 111 12.80 29.83 -13.97
N GLY A 112 13.50 30.60 -14.81
CA GLY A 112 14.94 30.87 -14.64
C GLY A 112 15.87 29.75 -15.11
N VAL A 113 15.40 28.89 -16.04
CA VAL A 113 16.21 27.85 -16.67
C VAL A 113 16.47 28.14 -18.15
N VAL A 114 17.60 27.66 -18.67
CA VAL A 114 18.00 27.85 -20.07
C VAL A 114 16.95 27.24 -21.01
N HIS A 115 16.44 28.09 -21.89
CA HIS A 115 15.32 27.80 -22.75
C HIS A 115 15.69 27.86 -24.24
N THR A 116 16.44 28.88 -24.68
CA THR A 116 16.98 28.97 -26.05
C THR A 116 18.48 29.14 -26.01
N LEU A 117 19.18 28.47 -26.93
CA LEU A 117 20.62 28.62 -27.14
C LEU A 117 20.86 28.92 -28.62
N VAL A 118 21.33 30.13 -28.92
CA VAL A 118 21.76 30.53 -30.27
C VAL A 118 23.27 30.66 -30.28
N THR A 119 23.93 30.04 -31.26
CA THR A 119 25.38 30.14 -31.43
C THR A 119 25.69 30.76 -32.79
N GLU A 120 26.58 31.74 -32.82
CA GLU A 120 27.00 32.44 -34.03
C GLU A 120 28.53 32.43 -34.14
N PRO A 121 29.13 31.99 -35.25
CA PRO A 121 30.58 32.04 -35.43
C PRO A 121 31.08 33.48 -35.56
N ILE A 122 32.23 33.80 -34.94
CA ILE A 122 32.92 35.08 -35.09
C ILE A 122 34.01 34.93 -36.16
N PRO A 123 33.97 35.70 -37.25
CA PRO A 123 35.04 35.74 -38.25
C PRO A 123 36.41 36.10 -37.66
N LEU A 124 37.49 35.50 -38.17
CA LEU A 124 38.85 35.72 -37.64
C LEU A 124 39.31 37.19 -37.68
N ASP A 125 38.84 37.96 -38.66
CA ASP A 125 39.11 39.39 -38.83
C ASP A 125 38.29 40.29 -37.88
N LYS A 126 37.35 39.72 -37.12
CA LYS A 126 36.44 40.43 -36.21
C LYS A 126 36.46 39.89 -34.79
N GLN A 127 37.59 39.29 -34.38
CA GLN A 127 37.74 38.80 -33.02
C GLN A 127 37.70 39.96 -32.01
N PRO A 128 36.93 39.83 -30.92
CA PRO A 128 36.82 40.86 -29.91
C PRO A 128 38.12 40.96 -29.09
N GLU A 129 38.50 42.17 -28.71
CA GLU A 129 39.68 42.42 -27.85
C GLU A 129 39.52 41.79 -26.45
N LYS A 130 38.27 41.64 -25.97
CA LYS A 130 37.92 41.00 -24.71
C LYS A 130 36.88 39.91 -24.95
N TYR A 131 37.17 38.69 -24.50
CA TYR A 131 36.27 37.54 -24.60
C TYR A 131 36.32 36.68 -23.34
N ASN A 132 35.26 35.89 -23.14
CA ASN A 132 35.16 34.92 -22.08
C ASN A 132 35.85 33.61 -22.53
N HIS A 133 36.87 33.21 -21.77
CA HIS A 133 37.71 32.04 -22.04
C HIS A 133 37.08 30.72 -21.61
N LEU A 134 35.84 30.71 -21.13
CA LEU A 134 35.07 29.49 -20.84
C LEU A 134 34.07 29.16 -21.96
N VAL A 135 33.87 30.07 -22.91
CA VAL A 135 32.91 29.95 -24.01
C VAL A 135 33.59 29.30 -25.22
N PHE A 136 33.63 27.97 -25.22
CA PHE A 136 34.12 27.14 -26.32
C PHE A 136 33.07 26.12 -26.75
N GLU A 137 33.17 25.64 -27.99
CA GLU A 137 32.21 24.72 -28.63
C GLU A 137 31.85 23.51 -27.75
N ASN A 138 32.85 22.92 -27.08
CA ASN A 138 32.67 21.77 -26.20
C ASN A 138 31.93 22.07 -24.88
N GLN A 139 31.98 23.31 -24.37
CA GLN A 139 31.24 23.73 -23.18
C GLN A 139 29.82 24.16 -23.55
N VAL A 140 29.67 24.85 -24.68
CA VAL A 140 28.38 25.29 -25.22
C VAL A 140 27.51 24.08 -25.62
N ALA A 141 28.11 23.02 -26.16
CA ALA A 141 27.41 21.76 -26.47
C ALA A 141 26.81 21.05 -25.24
N LYS A 142 27.24 21.40 -24.02
CA LYS A 142 26.66 20.86 -22.77
C LYS A 142 25.41 21.62 -22.34
N VAL A 143 25.14 22.79 -22.93
CA VAL A 143 23.93 23.58 -22.67
C VAL A 143 22.79 22.99 -23.50
N THR A 144 21.83 22.34 -22.83
CA THR A 144 20.72 21.65 -23.50
C THR A 144 19.42 22.44 -23.33
N PRO A 145 18.93 23.13 -24.39
CA PRO A 145 17.67 23.87 -24.32
C PRO A 145 16.47 22.92 -24.42
N GLY A 146 15.71 22.81 -23.33
CA GLY A 146 14.48 22.02 -23.25
C GLY A 146 14.68 20.51 -23.42
N LEU A 147 13.72 19.74 -22.93
CA LEU A 147 13.73 18.28 -23.06
C LEU A 147 13.39 17.87 -24.50
N ALA A 148 14.09 16.88 -25.06
CA ALA A 148 13.74 16.32 -26.37
C ALA A 148 12.44 15.51 -26.27
N GLU A 149 11.66 15.43 -27.35
CA GLU A 149 10.43 14.63 -27.38
C GLU A 149 10.68 13.17 -26.99
N ALA A 150 11.80 12.60 -27.44
CA ALA A 150 12.20 11.23 -27.11
C ALA A 150 12.45 11.04 -25.59
N GLU A 151 13.01 12.04 -24.92
CA GLU A 151 13.25 12.01 -23.48
C GLU A 151 11.95 12.18 -22.68
N VAL A 152 11.03 13.04 -23.15
CA VAL A 152 9.66 13.13 -22.60
C VAL A 152 8.98 11.76 -22.67
N LYS A 153 9.06 11.08 -23.81
CA LYS A 153 8.49 9.74 -23.99
C LYS A 153 9.22 8.67 -23.18
N ALA A 154 10.51 8.80 -22.95
CA ALA A 154 11.23 7.90 -22.04
C ALA A 154 10.73 8.03 -20.59
N LEU A 155 10.47 9.26 -20.14
CA LEU A 155 9.96 9.55 -18.79
C LEU A 155 8.49 9.14 -18.63
N LEU A 156 7.64 9.59 -19.56
CA LEU A 156 6.18 9.50 -19.44
C LEU A 156 5.56 8.39 -20.27
N MET A 157 6.32 7.63 -21.07
CA MET A 157 5.80 6.71 -22.11
C MET A 157 5.14 7.45 -23.28
N GLU A 158 4.45 6.71 -24.15
CA GLU A 158 3.70 7.31 -25.26
C GLU A 158 2.56 8.19 -24.74
N PRO A 159 2.28 9.32 -25.42
CA PRO A 159 1.23 10.24 -25.06
C PRO A 159 -0.16 9.63 -25.30
N ASP A 160 -1.11 10.03 -24.47
CA ASP A 160 -2.51 9.62 -24.57
C ASP A 160 -3.22 10.24 -25.76
N SER A 161 -2.80 11.45 -26.17
CA SER A 161 -3.26 12.12 -27.39
C SER A 161 -2.17 12.99 -27.98
N VAL A 162 -2.11 13.02 -29.31
CA VAL A 162 -1.22 13.88 -30.08
C VAL A 162 -2.08 14.85 -30.87
N GLN A 163 -1.95 16.13 -30.55
CA GLN A 163 -2.50 17.22 -31.36
C GLN A 163 -1.37 17.87 -32.17
N PRO A 164 -1.67 18.70 -33.18
CA PRO A 164 -0.63 19.41 -33.92
C PRO A 164 0.30 20.13 -32.94
N ARG A 165 1.52 19.60 -32.77
CA ARG A 165 2.57 20.13 -31.89
C ARG A 165 2.25 20.10 -30.38
N THR A 166 1.36 19.23 -29.89
CA THR A 166 1.12 19.08 -28.43
C THR A 166 0.86 17.63 -28.05
N LEU A 167 1.61 17.14 -27.07
CA LEU A 167 1.46 15.83 -26.46
C LEU A 167 0.64 15.93 -25.18
N TRP A 168 -0.36 15.08 -25.03
CA TRP A 168 -1.19 15.02 -23.82
C TRP A 168 -0.88 13.77 -23.02
N PHE A 169 -0.68 13.95 -21.72
CA PHE A 169 -0.45 12.86 -20.78
C PHE A 169 -1.42 12.97 -19.60
N VAL A 170 -2.10 11.87 -19.26
CA VAL A 170 -3.05 11.80 -18.16
C VAL A 170 -2.55 10.82 -17.12
N GLY A 171 -2.30 11.32 -15.92
CA GLY A 171 -1.94 10.53 -14.76
C GLY A 171 -3.13 10.13 -13.91
N PRO A 172 -2.87 9.35 -12.85
CA PRO A 172 -3.90 8.96 -11.89
C PRO A 172 -4.51 10.16 -11.16
N ALA A 173 -3.80 11.29 -11.02
CA ALA A 173 -4.27 12.46 -10.28
C ALA A 173 -3.84 13.82 -10.87
N ALA A 174 -3.31 13.85 -12.09
CA ALA A 174 -2.97 15.07 -12.80
C ALA A 174 -3.01 14.83 -14.31
N TYR A 175 -3.01 15.88 -15.11
CA TYR A 175 -2.67 15.79 -16.53
C TYR A 175 -1.67 16.89 -16.90
N VAL A 176 -0.93 16.68 -17.99
CA VAL A 176 -0.01 17.69 -18.53
C VAL A 176 -0.15 17.75 -20.05
N CYS A 177 -0.03 18.97 -20.58
CA CYS A 177 -0.01 19.24 -22.01
C CYS A 177 1.38 19.74 -22.35
N VAL A 178 2.13 18.94 -23.11
CA VAL A 178 3.52 19.23 -23.47
C VAL A 178 3.54 19.74 -24.91
N PRO A 179 3.64 21.06 -25.15
CA PRO A 179 3.80 21.58 -26.49
C PRO A 179 5.17 21.20 -27.03
N VAL A 180 5.25 20.73 -28.28
CA VAL A 180 6.50 20.28 -28.92
C VAL A 180 6.69 21.02 -30.25
N PHE A 181 7.82 21.72 -30.39
CA PHE A 181 8.23 22.41 -31.61
C PHE A 181 9.61 21.90 -32.05
N GLU A 182 9.73 21.52 -33.32
CA GLU A 182 10.98 20.96 -33.89
C GLU A 182 11.59 19.81 -33.06
N GLY A 183 10.72 18.97 -32.47
CA GLY A 183 11.13 17.81 -31.67
C GLY A 183 11.56 18.12 -30.23
N ARG A 184 11.36 19.34 -29.75
CA ARG A 184 11.68 19.78 -28.37
C ARG A 184 10.49 20.41 -27.67
N VAL A 185 10.46 20.34 -26.35
CA VAL A 185 9.40 20.97 -25.54
C VAL A 185 9.46 22.50 -25.66
N ALA A 186 8.30 23.13 -25.93
CA ALA A 186 8.18 24.58 -26.15
C ALA A 186 7.96 25.38 -24.84
N ASP A 187 8.25 26.68 -24.89
CA ASP A 187 8.19 27.67 -23.80
C ASP A 187 6.81 27.79 -23.16
N SER A 188 5.78 27.44 -23.91
CA SER A 188 4.39 27.47 -23.47
C SER A 188 3.99 26.25 -22.64
N LEU A 189 4.96 25.42 -22.22
CA LEU A 189 4.73 24.33 -21.27
C LEU A 189 4.14 24.91 -19.99
N LYS A 190 2.87 24.59 -19.75
CA LYS A 190 2.19 24.93 -18.51
C LYS A 190 2.50 23.87 -17.45
N PRO A 191 2.51 24.25 -16.16
CA PRO A 191 2.56 23.28 -15.08
C PRO A 191 1.49 22.21 -15.24
N ALA A 192 1.78 21.00 -14.76
CA ALA A 192 0.80 19.95 -14.69
C ALA A 192 -0.43 20.42 -13.89
N VAL A 193 -1.62 20.06 -14.38
CA VAL A 193 -2.88 20.42 -13.73
C VAL A 193 -3.26 19.28 -12.80
N PRO A 194 -3.27 19.50 -11.46
CA PRO A 194 -3.69 18.47 -10.52
C PRO A 194 -5.21 18.27 -10.56
N SER A 195 -5.66 17.06 -10.26
CA SER A 195 -7.07 16.73 -10.12
C SER A 195 -7.69 17.51 -8.96
N THR A 196 -8.86 18.10 -9.22
CA THR A 196 -9.67 18.75 -8.19
C THR A 196 -10.53 17.76 -7.40
N LYS A 197 -10.58 16.48 -7.80
CA LYS A 197 -11.46 15.47 -7.21
C LYS A 197 -10.76 14.54 -6.24
N TYR A 198 -9.63 13.96 -6.65
CA TYR A 198 -8.81 13.11 -5.80
C TYR A 198 -7.34 13.36 -6.11
N THR A 199 -6.57 13.70 -5.08
CA THR A 199 -5.14 13.96 -5.16
C THR A 199 -4.34 12.66 -5.19
N GLU A 200 -3.04 12.75 -5.49
CA GLU A 200 -2.12 11.61 -5.35
C GLU A 200 -2.06 11.09 -3.91
N SER A 201 -2.20 11.98 -2.93
CA SER A 201 -2.24 11.62 -1.51
C SER A 201 -3.47 10.78 -1.20
N ASP A 202 -4.65 11.17 -1.70
CA ASP A 202 -5.89 10.41 -1.49
C ASP A 202 -5.77 9.00 -2.04
N ILE A 203 -5.26 8.86 -3.27
CA ILE A 203 -5.01 7.56 -3.91
C ILE A 203 -4.01 6.72 -3.11
N ARG A 204 -2.95 7.34 -2.58
CA ARG A 204 -1.95 6.66 -1.75
C ARG A 204 -2.55 6.17 -0.45
N VAL A 205 -3.36 6.98 0.23
CA VAL A 205 -4.06 6.61 1.47
C VAL A 205 -4.95 5.38 1.23
N GLN A 206 -5.70 5.35 0.12
CA GLN A 206 -6.52 4.17 -0.21
C GLN A 206 -5.69 2.90 -0.35
N LYS A 207 -4.53 2.98 -1.03
CA LYS A 207 -3.62 1.83 -1.19
C LYS A 207 -3.01 1.37 0.15
N VAL A 208 -2.66 2.31 1.03
CA VAL A 208 -2.12 2.00 2.36
C VAL A 208 -3.18 1.34 3.23
N LEU A 209 -4.41 1.87 3.26
CA LEU A 209 -5.53 1.26 3.99
C LEU A 209 -5.84 -0.14 3.48
N ALA A 210 -5.86 -0.33 2.15
CA ALA A 210 -6.04 -1.63 1.53
C ALA A 210 -4.97 -2.64 1.97
N ALA A 211 -3.70 -2.23 2.00
CA ALA A 211 -2.59 -3.09 2.42
C ALA A 211 -2.68 -3.47 3.91
N LEU A 212 -2.91 -2.49 4.80
CA LEU A 212 -3.01 -2.73 6.24
C LEU A 212 -4.19 -3.65 6.58
N LEU A 213 -5.37 -3.38 6.00
CA LEU A 213 -6.54 -4.22 6.21
C LEU A 213 -6.40 -5.60 5.54
N GLY A 214 -5.69 -5.69 4.42
CA GLY A 214 -5.34 -6.94 3.77
C GLY A 214 -4.48 -7.83 4.68
N ILE A 215 -3.45 -7.27 5.31
CA ILE A 215 -2.60 -8.00 6.28
C ILE A 215 -3.44 -8.45 7.49
N ALA A 216 -4.27 -7.57 8.04
CA ALA A 216 -5.17 -7.94 9.14
C ALA A 216 -6.15 -9.06 8.73
N SER A 217 -6.70 -8.99 7.52
CA SER A 217 -7.60 -10.01 6.96
C SER A 217 -6.89 -11.36 6.82
N LEU A 218 -5.64 -11.40 6.33
CA LEU A 218 -4.85 -12.63 6.24
C LEU A 218 -4.57 -13.24 7.62
N TYR A 219 -4.26 -12.41 8.61
CA TYR A 219 -4.07 -12.88 9.99
C TYR A 219 -5.36 -13.45 10.57
N ILE A 220 -6.51 -12.79 10.37
CA ILE A 220 -7.81 -13.29 10.80
C ILE A 220 -8.20 -14.56 10.03
N ALA A 221 -7.88 -14.65 8.74
CA ALA A 221 -8.09 -15.86 7.94
C ALA A 221 -7.30 -17.04 8.51
N TRP A 222 -6.05 -16.82 8.90
CA TRP A 222 -5.24 -17.82 9.58
C TRP A 222 -5.86 -18.25 10.93
N ILE A 223 -6.34 -17.31 11.75
CA ILE A 223 -7.07 -17.63 13.00
C ILE A 223 -8.34 -18.43 12.69
N PHE A 224 -9.08 -18.06 11.65
CA PHE A 224 -10.32 -18.73 11.25
C PHE A 224 -10.03 -20.16 10.79
N ILE A 225 -9.02 -20.37 9.92
CA ILE A 225 -8.56 -21.69 9.51
C ILE A 225 -8.16 -22.52 10.72
N ARG A 226 -7.36 -21.96 11.64
CA ARG A 226 -7.02 -22.64 12.90
C ARG A 226 -8.27 -23.03 13.68
N THR A 227 -9.25 -22.14 13.78
CA THR A 227 -10.53 -22.41 14.46
C THR A 227 -11.30 -23.54 13.78
N LEU A 228 -11.22 -23.69 12.45
CA LEU A 228 -11.85 -24.80 11.74
C LEU A 228 -11.12 -26.13 11.93
N THR A 229 -9.80 -26.11 12.12
CA THR A 229 -8.98 -27.31 12.31
C THR A 229 -8.86 -27.75 13.78
N THR A 230 -9.09 -26.85 14.74
CA THR A 230 -9.04 -27.19 16.17
C THR A 230 -10.12 -28.21 16.50
N SER A 231 -9.66 -29.34 17.04
CA SER A 231 -10.50 -30.44 17.46
C SER A 231 -9.94 -31.09 18.72
N ALA A 232 -10.86 -31.62 19.53
CA ALA A 232 -10.57 -32.46 20.67
C ALA A 232 -11.20 -33.84 20.45
N LEU A 233 -10.45 -34.89 20.76
CA LEU A 233 -10.93 -36.25 20.80
C LEU A 233 -10.58 -36.85 22.16
N LEU A 234 -11.58 -37.17 22.95
CA LEU A 234 -11.41 -37.97 24.17
C LEU A 234 -11.92 -39.37 23.86
N ASP A 235 -11.05 -40.37 23.99
CA ASP A 235 -11.39 -41.77 23.85
C ASP A 235 -10.91 -42.57 25.07
N ASP A 236 -10.90 -43.90 25.00
CA ASP A 236 -10.50 -44.73 26.13
C ASP A 236 -8.99 -44.72 26.42
N SER A 237 -8.16 -44.23 25.47
CA SER A 237 -6.71 -44.10 25.63
C SER A 237 -6.31 -42.77 26.28
N GLY A 238 -7.07 -41.71 26.04
CA GLY A 238 -6.80 -40.40 26.63
C GLY A 238 -7.42 -39.25 25.86
N LEU A 239 -6.84 -38.06 26.05
CA LEU A 239 -7.29 -36.82 25.43
C LEU A 239 -6.32 -36.41 24.31
N THR A 240 -6.83 -36.27 23.09
CA THR A 240 -6.10 -35.70 21.96
C THR A 240 -6.56 -34.26 21.71
N LEU A 241 -5.64 -33.30 21.77
CA LEU A 241 -5.87 -31.88 21.48
C LEU A 241 -4.84 -31.38 20.47
N ASP A 242 -5.32 -30.77 19.37
CA ASP A 242 -4.47 -30.18 18.33
C ASP A 242 -3.32 -31.12 17.87
N GLY A 243 -3.61 -32.43 17.76
CA GLY A 243 -2.68 -33.47 17.34
C GLY A 243 -1.80 -34.06 18.46
N ARG A 244 -1.88 -33.54 19.68
CA ARG A 244 -1.17 -34.08 20.84
C ARG A 244 -2.06 -35.00 21.66
N HIS A 245 -1.66 -36.26 21.79
CA HIS A 245 -2.33 -37.23 22.66
C HIS A 245 -1.75 -37.19 24.07
N ILE A 246 -2.63 -37.14 25.08
CA ILE A 246 -2.32 -37.17 26.51
C ILE A 246 -3.03 -38.39 27.10
N PRO A 247 -2.31 -39.48 27.41
CA PRO A 247 -2.88 -40.67 28.01
C PRO A 247 -3.47 -40.39 29.39
N PHE A 248 -4.53 -41.13 29.78
CA PHE A 248 -5.08 -41.00 31.13
C PHE A 248 -4.08 -41.32 32.24
N SER A 249 -3.11 -42.22 32.00
CA SER A 249 -2.05 -42.56 32.95
C SER A 249 -1.21 -41.35 33.34
N ASP A 250 -1.03 -40.43 32.40
CA ASP A 250 -0.08 -39.34 32.51
C ASP A 250 -0.71 -38.09 33.12
N MET A 251 -2.05 -38.03 33.16
CA MET A 251 -2.82 -36.97 33.79
C MET A 251 -2.68 -37.04 35.31
N GLN A 252 -2.18 -35.96 35.91
CA GLN A 252 -1.95 -35.85 37.36
C GLN A 252 -3.09 -35.10 38.06
N GLU A 253 -3.51 -33.98 37.48
CA GLU A 253 -4.45 -33.05 38.11
C GLU A 253 -5.21 -32.26 37.05
N LEU A 254 -6.43 -31.83 37.38
CA LEU A 254 -7.16 -30.83 36.62
C LEU A 254 -7.28 -29.56 37.47
N ASP A 255 -6.49 -28.53 37.14
CA ASP A 255 -6.53 -27.25 37.83
C ASP A 255 -7.76 -26.45 37.38
N ILE A 256 -8.74 -26.34 38.27
CA ILE A 256 -10.02 -25.65 38.04
C ILE A 256 -10.05 -24.22 38.62
N SER A 257 -8.94 -23.74 39.19
CA SER A 257 -8.89 -22.46 39.92
C SER A 257 -9.33 -21.26 39.07
N GLU A 258 -8.95 -21.25 37.79
CA GLU A 258 -9.29 -20.17 36.86
C GLU A 258 -10.67 -20.33 36.21
N TYR A 259 -11.35 -21.47 36.34
CA TYR A 259 -12.57 -21.74 35.58
C TYR A 259 -13.69 -20.74 35.86
N LYS A 260 -13.96 -20.40 37.13
CA LYS A 260 -15.03 -19.46 37.49
C LYS A 260 -14.82 -18.05 36.95
N SER A 261 -13.56 -17.63 36.77
CA SER A 261 -13.23 -16.25 36.35
C SER A 261 -12.86 -16.13 34.88
N LYS A 262 -12.32 -17.20 34.27
CA LYS A 262 -11.76 -17.21 32.92
C LYS A 262 -12.42 -18.22 31.98
N GLY A 263 -13.14 -19.21 32.50
CA GLY A 263 -13.83 -20.22 31.71
C GLY A 263 -12.92 -21.31 31.12
N TRP A 264 -11.68 -21.46 31.61
CA TRP A 264 -10.77 -22.53 31.22
C TRP A 264 -10.28 -23.33 32.42
N VAL A 265 -9.77 -24.53 32.14
CA VAL A 265 -9.08 -25.41 33.10
C VAL A 265 -7.72 -25.80 32.54
N ASP A 266 -6.75 -26.05 33.41
CA ASP A 266 -5.42 -26.51 33.00
C ASP A 266 -5.25 -27.98 33.41
N LEU A 267 -5.13 -28.88 32.42
CA LEU A 267 -4.80 -30.28 32.64
C LEU A 267 -3.30 -30.41 32.91
N VAL A 268 -2.93 -30.83 34.11
CA VAL A 268 -1.53 -31.09 34.50
C VAL A 268 -1.20 -32.54 34.19
N TYR A 269 -0.14 -32.78 33.42
CA TYR A 269 0.26 -34.11 33.00
C TYR A 269 1.77 -34.26 32.91
N THR A 270 2.25 -35.50 32.97
CA THR A 270 3.67 -35.83 32.75
C THR A 270 3.90 -36.16 31.29
N ALA A 271 4.94 -35.59 30.69
CA ALA A 271 5.48 -36.06 29.41
C ALA A 271 7.00 -35.95 29.43
N ASP A 272 7.68 -37.00 29.01
CA ASP A 272 9.15 -37.07 28.99
C ASP A 272 9.80 -36.71 30.34
N GLY A 273 9.19 -37.17 31.43
CA GLY A 273 9.65 -36.89 32.81
C GLY A 273 9.45 -35.45 33.28
N ARG A 274 8.75 -34.60 32.51
CA ARG A 274 8.43 -33.22 32.88
C ARG A 274 6.95 -33.06 33.16
N VAL A 275 6.62 -32.21 34.13
CA VAL A 275 5.24 -31.78 34.38
C VAL A 275 4.90 -30.63 33.45
N LEU A 276 3.89 -30.82 32.62
CA LEU A 276 3.39 -29.85 31.64
C LEU A 276 1.93 -29.52 31.94
N ARG A 277 1.46 -28.40 31.39
CA ARG A 277 0.06 -27.96 31.49
C ARG A 277 -0.54 -27.84 30.10
N GLN A 278 -1.73 -28.38 29.92
CA GLN A 278 -2.53 -28.25 28.71
C GLN A 278 -3.83 -27.53 29.03
N ARG A 279 -3.96 -26.31 28.52
CA ARG A 279 -5.17 -25.52 28.70
C ARG A 279 -6.32 -26.07 27.86
N ILE A 280 -7.48 -26.19 28.48
CA ILE A 280 -8.76 -26.55 27.85
C ILE A 280 -9.73 -25.41 28.17
N ASP A 281 -10.25 -24.76 27.13
CA ASP A 281 -11.03 -23.53 27.25
C ASP A 281 -12.46 -23.76 26.74
N SER A 282 -13.47 -23.36 27.54
CA SER A 282 -14.89 -23.48 27.19
C SER A 282 -15.27 -22.66 25.96
N TYR A 283 -14.57 -21.55 25.70
CA TYR A 283 -14.74 -20.76 24.49
C TYR A 283 -14.17 -21.47 23.26
N HIS A 284 -13.20 -22.35 23.44
CA HIS A 284 -12.51 -23.04 22.35
C HIS A 284 -13.20 -24.33 21.93
N TYR A 285 -13.87 -25.07 22.81
CA TYR A 285 -14.42 -26.39 22.50
C TYR A 285 -15.92 -26.47 22.77
N ALA A 286 -16.69 -26.90 21.76
CA ALA A 286 -18.16 -26.97 21.86
C ALA A 286 -18.66 -27.96 22.92
N ARG A 287 -17.97 -29.10 23.10
CA ARG A 287 -18.33 -30.14 24.09
C ARG A 287 -17.40 -30.09 25.30
N PHE A 288 -16.98 -28.88 25.70
CA PHE A 288 -16.10 -28.65 26.83
C PHE A 288 -16.58 -29.38 28.09
N GLN A 289 -17.85 -29.17 28.46
CA GLN A 289 -18.41 -29.78 29.68
C GLN A 289 -18.37 -31.30 29.64
N GLU A 290 -18.70 -31.91 28.50
CA GLU A 290 -18.65 -33.36 28.34
C GLU A 290 -17.23 -33.91 28.46
N ILE A 291 -16.24 -33.23 27.86
CA ILE A 291 -14.82 -33.63 27.95
C ILE A 291 -14.35 -33.55 29.41
N ILE A 292 -14.60 -32.44 30.09
CA ILE A 292 -14.13 -32.24 31.46
C ILE A 292 -14.82 -33.21 32.42
N SER A 293 -16.14 -33.36 32.34
CA SER A 293 -16.89 -34.32 33.17
C SER A 293 -16.40 -35.75 32.96
N ALA A 294 -16.11 -36.13 31.72
CA ALA A 294 -15.57 -37.46 31.40
C ALA A 294 -14.18 -37.69 32.03
N ILE A 295 -13.29 -36.70 31.99
CA ILE A 295 -11.96 -36.78 32.61
C ILE A 295 -12.10 -36.88 34.14
N CYS A 296 -12.90 -36.00 34.76
CA CYS A 296 -13.13 -36.01 36.20
C CYS A 296 -13.69 -37.37 36.66
N ASN A 297 -14.69 -37.90 35.96
CA ASN A 297 -15.27 -39.21 36.28
C ASN A 297 -14.27 -40.36 36.12
N LYS A 298 -13.38 -40.31 35.12
CA LYS A 298 -12.40 -41.37 34.86
C LYS A 298 -11.21 -41.34 35.83
N LYS A 299 -10.78 -40.15 36.24
CA LYS A 299 -9.57 -39.94 37.06
C LYS A 299 -9.86 -39.66 38.54
N GLY A 300 -11.11 -39.38 38.89
CA GLY A 300 -11.49 -38.94 40.24
C GLY A 300 -11.05 -37.52 40.56
N PHE A 301 -10.92 -36.65 39.54
CA PHE A 301 -10.57 -35.24 39.74
C PHE A 301 -11.79 -34.41 40.15
N ASP A 302 -11.54 -33.28 40.81
CA ASP A 302 -12.58 -32.32 41.16
C ASP A 302 -13.26 -31.76 39.91
N SER A 303 -14.60 -31.76 39.92
CA SER A 303 -15.40 -31.20 38.84
C SER A 303 -15.58 -29.69 39.03
N PRO A 304 -15.36 -28.86 37.99
CA PRO A 304 -15.68 -27.43 38.05
C PRO A 304 -17.19 -27.15 37.94
N PHE A 305 -18.00 -28.15 37.58
CA PHE A 305 -19.44 -28.04 37.45
C PHE A 305 -20.11 -28.40 38.77
N ALA A 306 -21.14 -27.65 39.16
CA ALA A 306 -21.96 -27.99 40.32
C ALA A 306 -22.54 -29.40 40.12
N SER A 307 -22.53 -30.20 41.19
CA SER A 307 -23.24 -31.48 41.21
C SER A 307 -24.74 -31.18 41.13
N ASP A 308 -25.31 -31.27 39.92
CA ASP A 308 -26.75 -31.35 39.77
C ASP A 308 -27.22 -32.70 40.34
N THR A 309 -27.36 -32.78 41.66
CA THR A 309 -28.19 -33.79 42.32
C THR A 309 -29.64 -33.38 42.12
N PRO A 310 -30.47 -34.13 41.37
CA PRO A 310 -31.91 -33.94 41.43
C PRO A 310 -32.34 -34.38 42.84
N ASN A 311 -32.82 -33.43 43.64
CA ASN A 311 -33.47 -33.74 44.92
C ASN A 311 -34.75 -34.53 44.64
N MET A 312 -34.64 -35.86 44.60
CA MET A 312 -35.75 -36.79 44.76
C MET A 312 -35.73 -37.32 46.19
N SER A 313 -36.36 -36.58 47.09
CA SER A 313 -37.10 -37.08 48.27
C SER A 313 -37.23 -35.95 49.29
N ASP A 314 -38.44 -35.41 49.46
CA ASP A 314 -39.18 -35.63 50.70
C ASP A 314 -40.66 -35.29 50.50
N ASN A 315 -41.49 -36.26 50.89
CA ASN A 315 -42.94 -36.24 50.94
C ASN A 315 -43.46 -35.20 51.94
N GLU A 316 -44.59 -34.58 51.64
CA GLU A 316 -45.63 -34.39 52.66
C GLU A 316 -46.99 -34.87 52.13
N VAL A 317 -47.39 -36.02 52.67
CA VAL A 317 -48.78 -36.48 52.74
C VAL A 317 -49.38 -35.87 53.99
N SER A 318 -50.37 -34.99 53.84
CA SER A 318 -51.46 -34.68 54.79
C SER A 318 -52.40 -33.71 54.05
N GLY A 319 -53.65 -34.01 53.67
CA GLY A 319 -54.68 -34.72 54.42
C GLY A 319 -55.53 -33.71 55.19
N GLY A 320 -56.70 -33.33 54.69
CA GLY A 320 -57.62 -32.42 55.40
C GLY A 320 -58.84 -31.99 54.58
N VAL A 321 -59.85 -32.87 54.58
CA VAL A 321 -61.30 -32.74 54.31
C VAL A 321 -61.85 -31.35 53.98
#